data_AF-A0A7C1PRB5-F1
#
_entry.id   AF-A0A7C1PRB5-F1
#
_cell.length_a   1.000
_cell.length_b   1.000
_cell.length_c   1.000
_cell.angle_alpha   90.00
_cell.angle_beta   90.00
_cell.angle_gamma   90.00
#
_symmetry.space_group_name_H-M   'P 1'
#
loop_
_entity.id
_entity.type
_entity.pdbx_description
1 polymer ?
#
loop_
_entity_poly.entity_id
_entity_poly.type
_entity_poly.pdbx_seq_one_letter_code
_entity_poly.pdbx_strand_id
1 'polypeptide(L)'
;MFSTRDWRQAMACLLLGAVLLAGGSGCRTMAGPERPPAQAPQPLPEKTAAIAGISITVGGGTVRDGIMHLASFALEDGIIGYAPTVVSPDGRWVAFQGTQDGRTQGLWVMALDGSTGRLLARVEEKEHAAGTLLLHFLGWTPDNRVVLARQGTQPDGAHQGQRGVSLRVAAPDEGEAREVAWLPVSAGIVHQIEYLPARGSVFVHVTGALWQLDIASGRKRLLKDNLPSYDGLFYPRLSPTGDYYAYELWEPDKRGIYILRTSNGRERALPPKGATWNFYPQFSPNGSHLAYYVAPLQPGRSGRYAGDYDIIPVEDGPAPVAAQVAIATPDGQKVAELTVPGAKLANFRWAADGRHLAFAAGKVKNEQGAGELPVVAWQSIWVADLGGKLTKVADLPANEGTIYDLHIEVVHISPDGKQVYYLLSRQGKFSLWLAREGRQPVEVASGTSRQAAPWAIAGADLFLIRDVDGGEEVFRVRGTQATQITSDGGSKSFLRVEGKRLVYTREDWSGGGSESRLVVLDCAP
;
A
#
# COMPACT_ATOMS: atom_id res chain seq x y z
N MET A 1 -22.50 -31.30 -37.22
CA MET A 1 -23.15 -32.08 -38.29
C MET A 1 -24.31 -31.25 -38.82
N PHE A 2 -24.24 -30.89 -40.11
CA PHE A 2 -25.34 -30.60 -41.06
C PHE A 2 -26.42 -29.55 -40.67
N SER A 3 -26.86 -28.60 -41.50
CA SER A 3 -26.59 -28.26 -42.91
C SER A 3 -27.41 -27.00 -43.29
N THR A 4 -26.79 -26.06 -44.03
CA THR A 4 -27.29 -25.33 -45.24
C THR A 4 -28.70 -24.68 -45.25
N ARG A 5 -28.80 -23.34 -45.42
CA ARG A 5 -29.04 -22.56 -46.69
C ARG A 5 -30.50 -22.65 -47.20
N ASP A 6 -31.17 -21.69 -47.82
CA ASP A 6 -30.93 -20.36 -48.45
C ASP A 6 -32.33 -19.70 -48.58
N TRP A 7 -32.53 -18.39 -48.33
CA TRP A 7 -32.46 -17.24 -49.26
C TRP A 7 -33.33 -17.28 -50.53
N ARG A 8 -34.12 -16.20 -50.74
CA ARG A 8 -34.47 -15.46 -51.98
C ARG A 8 -35.70 -14.55 -51.72
N GLN A 9 -35.92 -13.36 -52.28
CA GLN A 9 -35.18 -12.38 -53.09
C GLN A 9 -36.14 -11.19 -53.37
N ALA A 10 -35.63 -9.97 -53.57
CA ALA A 10 -36.01 -8.96 -54.60
C ALA A 10 -35.47 -7.56 -54.18
N MET A 11 -34.34 -7.08 -54.69
CA MET A 11 -34.07 -6.42 -56.00
C MET A 11 -34.60 -4.98 -56.13
N ALA A 12 -33.69 -4.01 -56.32
CA ALA A 12 -33.63 -3.21 -57.56
C ALA A 12 -32.33 -2.37 -57.61
N CYS A 13 -31.66 -2.46 -58.77
CA CYS A 13 -30.38 -1.83 -59.13
C CYS A 13 -30.55 -0.43 -59.75
N LEU A 14 -29.43 0.32 -59.84
CA LEU A 14 -29.08 1.09 -61.04
C LEU A 14 -27.54 1.15 -61.20
N LEU A 15 -27.09 0.89 -62.43
CA LEU A 15 -25.73 0.68 -62.92
C LEU A 15 -25.23 1.89 -63.73
N LEU A 16 -23.90 2.06 -63.81
CA LEU A 16 -23.05 2.36 -64.98
C LEU A 16 -21.70 2.95 -64.48
N GLY A 17 -20.51 2.59 -64.94
CA GLY A 17 -20.04 1.66 -65.96
C GLY A 17 -18.51 1.47 -65.79
N ALA A 18 -17.98 0.38 -66.33
CA ALA A 18 -16.59 -0.05 -66.15
C ALA A 18 -15.67 0.44 -67.27
N VAL A 19 -14.39 0.72 -66.97
CA VAL A 19 -13.23 0.39 -67.82
C VAL A 19 -12.03 0.07 -66.93
N LEU A 20 -11.46 -1.12 -67.10
CA LEU A 20 -10.16 -1.54 -66.58
C LEU A 20 -9.11 -1.35 -67.69
N LEU A 21 -8.02 -0.66 -67.39
CA LEU A 21 -6.75 -0.81 -68.10
C LEU A 21 -5.62 -0.96 -67.07
N ALA A 22 -4.88 -2.06 -67.23
CA ALA A 22 -3.69 -2.37 -66.46
C ALA A 22 -2.50 -1.51 -66.91
N GLY A 23 -1.64 -1.14 -65.96
CA GLY A 23 -0.35 -0.47 -66.23
C GLY A 23 0.28 0.02 -64.93
N GLY A 24 1.39 -0.60 -64.54
CA GLY A 24 1.97 -0.48 -63.20
C GLY A 24 2.67 0.83 -62.88
N SER A 25 2.90 1.06 -61.57
CA SER A 25 4.15 1.57 -60.97
C SER A 25 3.90 1.98 -59.51
N GLY A 26 4.62 1.36 -58.58
CA GLY A 26 4.99 1.83 -57.24
C GLY A 26 3.94 2.60 -56.41
N CYS A 27 3.16 1.89 -55.58
CA CYS A 27 2.42 2.54 -54.51
C CYS A 27 3.36 2.75 -53.30
N ARG A 28 3.96 3.95 -53.21
CA ARG A 28 4.48 4.47 -51.94
C ARG A 28 3.34 4.47 -50.93
N THR A 29 3.52 3.83 -49.78
CA THR A 29 2.69 4.03 -48.60
C THR A 29 2.81 5.49 -48.19
N MET A 30 1.78 6.30 -48.44
CA MET A 30 1.68 7.62 -47.82
C MET A 30 1.43 7.42 -46.34
N ALA A 31 2.44 7.74 -45.52
CA ALA A 31 2.26 7.94 -44.10
C ALA A 31 1.18 9.02 -43.90
N GLY A 32 0.14 8.71 -43.14
CA GLY A 32 -0.79 9.73 -42.66
C GLY A 32 -0.02 10.79 -41.87
N PRO A 33 -0.53 12.03 -41.75
CA PRO A 33 0.18 13.08 -41.05
C PRO A 33 0.50 12.60 -39.63
N GLU A 34 1.79 12.54 -39.31
CA GLU A 34 2.26 12.31 -37.95
C GLU A 34 1.53 13.31 -37.06
N ARG A 35 0.77 12.81 -36.08
CA ARG A 35 0.29 13.69 -35.01
C ARG A 35 1.53 14.36 -34.43
N PRO A 36 1.59 15.70 -34.36
CA PRO A 36 2.69 16.35 -33.70
C PRO A 36 2.82 15.76 -32.29
N PRO A 37 4.05 15.55 -31.80
CA PRO A 37 4.25 15.09 -30.43
C PRO A 37 3.42 15.97 -29.51
N ALA A 38 2.66 15.35 -28.59
CA ALA A 38 1.90 16.08 -27.60
C ALA A 38 2.84 17.10 -26.95
N GLN A 39 2.51 18.40 -27.04
CA GLN A 39 3.31 19.43 -26.39
C GLN A 39 3.43 19.07 -24.91
N ALA A 40 4.66 19.17 -24.39
CA ALA A 40 4.89 19.06 -22.96
C ALA A 40 3.92 20.02 -22.25
N PRO A 41 3.23 19.57 -21.18
CA PRO A 41 2.23 20.40 -20.52
C PRO A 41 2.87 21.74 -20.12
N GLN A 42 2.26 22.85 -20.51
CA GLN A 42 2.79 24.15 -20.11
C GLN A 42 2.43 24.44 -18.65
N PRO A 43 3.39 24.96 -17.86
CA PRO A 43 3.13 25.36 -16.49
C PRO A 43 2.00 26.40 -16.43
N LEU A 44 0.94 26.09 -15.67
CA LEU A 44 -0.18 27.01 -15.45
C LEU A 44 0.21 28.09 -14.43
N PRO A 45 -0.26 29.34 -14.60
CA PRO A 45 -0.03 30.39 -13.61
C PRO A 45 -0.63 29.99 -12.26
N GLU A 46 0.05 30.35 -11.18
CA GLU A 46 -0.41 30.09 -9.83
C GLU A 46 -1.69 30.87 -9.53
N LYS A 47 -2.66 30.18 -8.93
CA LYS A 47 -3.90 30.80 -8.46
C LYS A 47 -4.29 30.21 -7.10
N THR A 48 -4.52 31.09 -6.14
CA THR A 48 -4.98 30.72 -4.80
C THR A 48 -6.44 31.11 -4.59
N ALA A 49 -7.21 30.24 -3.93
CA ALA A 49 -8.59 30.48 -3.53
C ALA A 49 -8.88 29.77 -2.19
N ALA A 50 -9.88 30.22 -1.44
CA ALA A 50 -10.35 29.54 -0.24
C ALA A 50 -11.73 28.92 -0.50
N ILE A 51 -11.86 27.61 -0.28
CA ILE A 51 -13.13 26.87 -0.47
C ILE A 51 -13.34 25.95 0.72
N ALA A 52 -14.51 26.04 1.35
CA ALA A 52 -14.89 25.19 2.50
C ALA A 52 -13.85 25.16 3.65
N GLY A 53 -13.20 26.30 3.92
CA GLY A 53 -12.19 26.43 4.97
C GLY A 53 -10.80 25.89 4.58
N ILE A 54 -10.59 25.51 3.32
CA ILE A 54 -9.31 25.04 2.80
C ILE A 54 -8.75 26.07 1.83
N SER A 55 -7.49 26.46 2.02
CA SER A 55 -6.75 27.27 1.06
C SER A 55 -6.19 26.37 -0.04
N ILE A 56 -6.52 26.68 -1.28
CA ILE A 56 -6.19 25.87 -2.46
C ILE A 56 -5.30 26.70 -3.36
N THR A 57 -4.11 26.19 -3.66
CA THR A 57 -3.19 26.78 -4.63
C THR A 57 -3.07 25.83 -5.81
N VAL A 58 -3.51 26.26 -7.00
CA VAL A 58 -3.38 25.51 -8.25
C VAL A 58 -2.37 26.13 -9.18
N GLY A 59 -1.70 25.32 -10.01
CA GLY A 59 -0.62 25.81 -10.87
C GLY A 59 0.67 26.08 -10.08
N GLY A 60 1.48 27.04 -10.50
CA GLY A 60 2.81 27.30 -9.91
C GLY A 60 3.98 26.73 -10.72
N GLY A 61 3.64 25.90 -11.72
CA GLY A 61 4.52 25.51 -12.80
C GLY A 61 5.44 24.33 -12.54
N THR A 62 6.57 24.29 -13.26
CA THR A 62 7.52 23.18 -13.22
C THR A 62 8.32 23.24 -11.92
N VAL A 63 8.21 22.17 -11.15
CA VAL A 63 9.12 21.78 -10.06
C VAL A 63 10.42 21.24 -10.68
N ARG A 64 11.43 20.86 -9.88
CA ARG A 64 12.68 20.32 -10.43
C ARG A 64 12.45 18.97 -11.13
N ASP A 65 13.34 18.64 -12.07
CA ASP A 65 13.35 17.37 -12.83
C ASP A 65 12.10 17.12 -13.70
N GLY A 66 11.48 18.20 -14.21
CA GLY A 66 10.32 18.12 -15.12
C GLY A 66 9.01 17.74 -14.45
N ILE A 67 8.99 17.57 -13.13
CA ILE A 67 7.77 17.36 -12.34
C ILE A 67 7.02 18.68 -12.27
N MET A 68 5.70 18.67 -12.27
CA MET A 68 4.90 19.91 -12.16
C MET A 68 4.10 19.93 -10.87
N HIS A 69 3.97 21.11 -10.26
CA HIS A 69 2.99 21.31 -9.20
C HIS A 69 1.61 21.49 -9.83
N LEU A 70 0.66 20.65 -9.42
CA LEU A 70 -0.72 20.73 -9.90
C LEU A 70 -1.57 21.54 -8.95
N ALA A 71 -1.60 21.10 -7.70
CA ALA A 71 -2.41 21.70 -6.66
C ALA A 71 -1.86 21.37 -5.27
N SER A 72 -2.08 22.29 -4.34
CA SER A 72 -1.93 22.04 -2.92
C SER A 72 -3.12 22.57 -2.13
N PHE A 73 -3.42 21.88 -1.04
CA PHE A 73 -4.60 22.09 -0.20
C PHE A 73 -4.13 22.25 1.24
N ALA A 74 -4.20 23.47 1.76
CA ALA A 74 -3.78 23.81 3.10
C ALA A 74 -4.99 23.88 4.05
N LEU A 75 -4.85 23.16 5.16
CA LEU A 75 -5.72 23.26 6.32
C LEU A 75 -5.01 24.15 7.35
N GLU A 76 -5.52 25.37 7.53
CA GLU A 76 -5.02 26.31 8.53
C GLU A 76 -5.36 25.79 9.94
N ASP A 77 -4.42 25.98 10.88
CA ASP A 77 -4.52 25.53 12.28
C ASP A 77 -4.99 24.08 12.43
N GLY A 78 -4.48 23.20 11.57
CA GLY A 78 -4.91 21.81 11.53
C GLY A 78 -3.88 20.86 10.93
N ILE A 79 -4.21 19.58 11.02
CA ILE A 79 -3.35 18.47 10.56
C ILE A 79 -4.14 17.62 9.57
N ILE A 80 -3.58 17.42 8.37
CA ILE A 80 -4.11 16.48 7.39
C ILE A 80 -3.62 15.08 7.74
N GLY A 81 -4.55 14.16 7.96
CA GLY A 81 -4.25 12.79 8.35
C GLY A 81 -3.91 11.88 7.16
N TYR A 82 -3.34 10.71 7.48
CA TYR A 82 -3.09 9.65 6.52
C TYR A 82 -4.38 9.21 5.80
N ALA A 83 -4.29 8.95 4.49
CA ALA A 83 -5.37 8.39 3.69
C ALA A 83 -4.86 7.34 2.69
N PRO A 84 -5.60 6.25 2.40
CA PRO A 84 -5.12 5.17 1.55
C PRO A 84 -4.92 5.58 0.08
N THR A 85 -5.86 6.35 -0.48
CA THR A 85 -5.81 6.90 -1.84
C THR A 85 -6.55 8.23 -1.84
N VAL A 86 -5.87 9.34 -2.12
CA VAL A 86 -6.48 10.68 -2.06
C VAL A 86 -7.01 11.16 -3.39
N VAL A 87 -6.39 10.77 -4.51
CA VAL A 87 -6.78 11.20 -5.86
C VAL A 87 -7.90 10.29 -6.39
N SER A 88 -8.93 10.88 -6.98
CA SER A 88 -10.01 10.13 -7.63
C SER A 88 -9.52 9.33 -8.84
N PRO A 89 -10.20 8.23 -9.22
CA PRO A 89 -9.83 7.43 -10.39
C PRO A 89 -9.72 8.21 -11.71
N ASP A 90 -10.57 9.22 -11.91
CA ASP A 90 -10.53 10.11 -13.08
C ASP A 90 -9.43 11.20 -12.99
N GLY A 91 -8.75 11.32 -11.85
CA GLY A 91 -7.68 12.28 -11.62
C GLY A 91 -8.13 13.73 -11.54
N ARG A 92 -9.43 13.99 -11.31
CA ARG A 92 -10.03 15.34 -11.24
C ARG A 92 -10.27 15.84 -9.82
N TRP A 93 -10.29 14.96 -8.83
CA TRP A 93 -10.62 15.28 -7.45
C TRP A 93 -9.56 14.76 -6.49
N VAL A 94 -9.49 15.42 -5.33
CA VAL A 94 -8.83 14.89 -4.13
C VAL A 94 -9.81 14.84 -2.97
N ALA A 95 -9.61 13.88 -2.09
CA ALA A 95 -10.29 13.80 -0.81
C ALA A 95 -9.27 13.52 0.29
N PHE A 96 -9.44 14.19 1.42
CA PHE A 96 -8.55 14.03 2.56
C PHE A 96 -9.29 14.32 3.86
N GLN A 97 -8.87 13.62 4.90
CA GLN A 97 -9.34 13.84 6.26
C GLN A 97 -8.33 14.69 7.02
N GLY A 98 -8.81 15.47 7.97
CA GLY A 98 -7.96 16.31 8.80
C GLY A 98 -8.66 16.74 10.08
N THR A 99 -7.86 17.16 11.04
CA THR A 99 -8.33 17.70 12.32
C THR A 99 -8.04 19.19 12.36
N GLN A 100 -9.07 20.01 12.53
CA GLN A 100 -8.96 21.46 12.66
C GLN A 100 -9.03 21.87 14.14
N ASP A 101 -8.17 22.82 14.54
CA ASP A 101 -8.01 23.35 15.91
C ASP A 101 -7.72 22.28 16.98
N GLY A 102 -7.29 21.09 16.55
CA GLY A 102 -7.15 19.90 17.42
C GLY A 102 -8.47 19.35 17.95
N ARG A 103 -9.62 19.83 17.45
CA ARG A 103 -10.94 19.62 18.06
C ARG A 103 -11.93 18.94 17.14
N THR A 104 -11.96 19.33 15.86
CA THR A 104 -12.99 18.83 14.93
C THR A 104 -12.35 18.04 13.81
N GLN A 105 -12.93 16.88 13.45
CA GLN A 105 -12.49 16.13 12.29
C GLN A 105 -13.38 16.45 11.09
N GLY A 106 -12.77 16.64 9.94
CA GLY A 106 -13.46 16.81 8.67
C GLY A 106 -12.94 15.84 7.61
N LEU A 107 -13.80 15.54 6.64
CA LEU A 107 -13.42 14.94 5.36
C LEU A 107 -13.84 15.89 4.25
N TRP A 108 -12.86 16.41 3.51
CA TRP A 108 -13.08 17.32 2.40
C TRP A 108 -12.95 16.59 1.08
N VAL A 109 -13.64 17.10 0.08
CA VAL A 109 -13.44 16.76 -1.32
C VAL A 109 -13.25 18.04 -2.12
N MET A 110 -12.22 18.09 -2.95
CA MET A 110 -11.79 19.29 -3.67
C MET A 110 -11.48 18.95 -5.13
N ALA A 111 -11.88 19.80 -6.05
CA ALA A 111 -11.47 19.68 -7.44
C ALA A 111 -9.99 20.06 -7.57
N LEU A 112 -9.21 19.26 -8.31
CA LEU A 112 -7.78 19.49 -8.52
C LEU A 112 -7.47 20.76 -9.31
N ASP A 113 -8.44 21.26 -10.06
CA ASP A 113 -8.34 22.55 -10.78
C ASP A 113 -8.74 23.76 -9.91
N GLY A 114 -9.11 23.53 -8.64
CA GLY A 114 -9.49 24.57 -7.69
C GLY A 114 -10.84 25.23 -7.99
N SER A 115 -11.66 24.66 -8.89
CA SER A 115 -12.94 25.23 -9.30
C SER A 115 -14.04 25.10 -8.24
N THR A 116 -13.99 24.06 -7.42
CA THR A 116 -15.00 23.76 -6.41
C THR A 116 -14.47 22.80 -5.33
N GLY A 117 -15.21 22.68 -4.24
CA GLY A 117 -14.89 21.83 -3.12
C GLY A 117 -15.88 21.99 -1.98
N ARG A 118 -15.91 21.01 -1.07
CA ARG A 118 -16.83 20.99 0.07
C ARG A 118 -16.32 20.09 1.20
N LEU A 119 -16.92 20.27 2.37
CA LEU A 119 -16.85 19.35 3.49
C LEU A 119 -17.94 18.27 3.33
N LEU A 120 -17.54 17.00 3.22
CA LEU A 120 -18.46 15.86 3.03
C LEU A 120 -18.96 15.26 4.34
N ALA A 121 -18.13 15.30 5.38
CA ALA A 121 -18.46 14.78 6.70
C ALA A 121 -17.70 15.56 7.77
N ARG A 122 -18.35 15.73 8.93
CA ARG A 122 -17.76 16.31 10.13
C ARG A 122 -18.02 15.40 11.34
N VAL A 123 -17.05 15.41 12.25
CA VAL A 123 -17.19 14.97 13.64
C VAL A 123 -16.92 16.18 14.52
N GLU A 124 -17.91 16.56 15.32
CA GLU A 124 -17.82 17.72 16.19
C GLU A 124 -16.90 17.47 17.38
N GLU A 125 -16.46 18.55 18.03
CA GLU A 125 -15.52 18.51 19.15
C GLU A 125 -15.97 17.58 20.27
N LYS A 126 -17.26 17.61 20.59
CA LYS A 126 -17.83 16.77 21.64
C LYS A 126 -17.56 15.29 21.39
N GLU A 127 -17.85 14.79 20.19
CA GLU A 127 -17.67 13.38 19.85
C GLU A 127 -16.20 13.01 19.67
N HIS A 128 -15.41 13.91 19.07
CA HIS A 128 -13.98 13.72 18.82
C HIS A 128 -13.16 13.67 20.12
N ALA A 129 -13.32 14.68 20.98
CA ALA A 129 -12.60 14.76 22.26
C ALA A 129 -12.97 13.63 23.21
N ALA A 130 -14.21 13.13 23.14
CA ALA A 130 -14.65 11.97 23.91
C ALA A 130 -14.21 10.63 23.30
N GLY A 131 -13.63 10.62 22.10
CA GLY A 131 -13.28 9.39 21.37
C GLY A 131 -14.49 8.51 21.04
N THR A 132 -15.69 9.09 21.01
CA THR A 132 -16.94 8.34 20.84
C THR A 132 -17.31 8.11 19.39
N LEU A 133 -16.75 8.92 18.48
CA LEU A 133 -16.92 8.78 17.04
C LEU A 133 -15.60 9.09 16.33
N LEU A 134 -15.22 8.23 15.40
CA LEU A 134 -14.07 8.39 14.53
C LEU A 134 -14.53 8.44 13.08
N LEU A 135 -13.92 9.31 12.29
CA LEU A 135 -14.11 9.40 10.85
C LEU A 135 -12.97 8.66 10.14
N HIS A 136 -13.33 7.82 9.17
CA HIS A 136 -12.38 7.10 8.33
C HIS A 136 -12.67 7.39 6.87
N PHE A 137 -11.71 8.01 6.18
CA PHE A 137 -11.72 8.04 4.72
C PHE A 137 -11.17 6.72 4.16
N LEU A 138 -11.99 5.98 3.40
CA LEU A 138 -11.66 4.64 2.91
C LEU A 138 -11.17 4.60 1.46
N GLY A 139 -11.38 5.68 0.69
CA GLY A 139 -10.95 5.80 -0.71
C GLY A 139 -12.12 6.08 -1.66
N TRP A 140 -11.95 5.66 -2.92
CA TRP A 140 -12.84 6.03 -4.02
C TRP A 140 -13.49 4.82 -4.70
N THR A 141 -14.77 4.93 -5.03
CA THR A 141 -15.40 4.00 -5.98
C THR A 141 -14.85 4.23 -7.39
N PRO A 142 -14.90 3.23 -8.29
CA PRO A 142 -14.48 3.39 -9.68
C PRO A 142 -15.23 4.50 -10.45
N ASP A 143 -16.44 4.87 -10.03
CA ASP A 143 -17.24 5.97 -10.57
C ASP A 143 -17.01 7.32 -9.85
N ASN A 144 -15.87 7.47 -9.16
CA ASN A 144 -15.40 8.69 -8.50
C ASN A 144 -16.26 9.17 -7.32
N ARG A 145 -16.91 8.26 -6.59
CA ARG A 145 -17.57 8.59 -5.32
C ARG A 145 -16.63 8.34 -4.14
N VAL A 146 -16.66 9.23 -3.15
CA VAL A 146 -15.92 9.08 -1.89
C VAL A 146 -16.61 8.03 -1.03
N VAL A 147 -15.83 7.09 -0.50
CA VAL A 147 -16.26 6.10 0.49
C VAL A 147 -15.67 6.46 1.85
N LEU A 148 -16.52 6.55 2.86
CA LEU A 148 -16.12 6.86 4.23
C LEU A 148 -16.86 5.99 5.24
N ALA A 149 -16.31 5.88 6.45
CA ALA A 149 -16.97 5.26 7.58
C ALA A 149 -17.00 6.18 8.81
N ARG A 150 -18.15 6.23 9.48
CA ARG A 150 -18.25 6.71 10.87
C ARG A 150 -18.20 5.50 11.79
N GLN A 151 -17.17 5.42 12.63
CA GLN A 151 -16.97 4.36 13.60
C GLN A 151 -17.27 4.89 15.01
N GLY A 152 -18.21 4.28 15.72
CA GLY A 152 -18.52 4.62 17.10
C GLY A 152 -20.01 4.89 17.33
N THR A 153 -20.30 5.65 18.39
CA THR A 153 -21.66 6.02 18.77
C THR A 153 -22.19 7.11 17.84
N GLN A 154 -23.27 6.84 17.12
CA GLN A 154 -23.80 7.79 16.15
C GLN A 154 -24.51 8.95 16.87
N PRO A 155 -24.16 10.21 16.60
CA PRO A 155 -24.82 11.37 17.20
C PRO A 155 -26.18 11.68 16.54
N ASP A 156 -26.40 11.16 15.34
CA ASP A 156 -27.51 11.50 14.44
C ASP A 156 -27.98 10.27 13.62
N GLY A 157 -28.98 10.51 12.76
CA GLY A 157 -29.45 9.54 11.77
C GLY A 157 -30.27 8.37 12.32
N ALA A 158 -30.48 7.35 11.49
CA ALA A 158 -31.30 6.18 11.83
C ALA A 158 -30.75 5.34 13.00
N HIS A 159 -29.46 5.52 13.32
CA HIS A 159 -28.74 4.78 14.34
C HIS A 159 -28.31 5.65 15.53
N GLN A 160 -28.94 6.80 15.72
CA GLN A 160 -28.63 7.71 16.82
C GLN A 160 -28.57 6.98 18.18
N GLY A 161 -27.49 7.21 18.92
CA GLY A 161 -27.21 6.58 20.22
C GLY A 161 -26.70 5.14 20.15
N GLN A 162 -26.66 4.52 18.96
CA GLN A 162 -26.12 3.18 18.76
C GLN A 162 -24.64 3.23 18.37
N ARG A 163 -23.87 2.25 18.83
CA ARG A 163 -22.46 2.08 18.48
C ARG A 163 -22.29 1.09 17.33
N GLY A 164 -21.50 1.47 16.33
CA GLY A 164 -21.22 0.62 15.17
C GLY A 164 -20.37 1.30 14.10
N VAL A 165 -20.39 0.73 12.91
CA VAL A 165 -19.75 1.26 11.71
C VAL A 165 -20.85 1.62 10.70
N SER A 166 -21.00 2.92 10.44
CA SER A 166 -21.87 3.48 9.39
C SER A 166 -21.01 3.72 8.14
N LEU A 167 -21.24 2.95 7.08
CA LEU A 167 -20.60 3.16 5.79
C LEU A 167 -21.42 4.17 4.98
N ARG A 168 -20.74 5.17 4.45
CA ARG A 168 -21.36 6.25 3.70
C ARG A 168 -20.63 6.49 2.38
N VAL A 169 -21.38 6.96 1.38
CA VAL A 169 -20.88 7.27 0.04
C VAL A 169 -21.42 8.62 -0.42
N ALA A 170 -20.58 9.42 -1.07
CA ALA A 170 -20.97 10.69 -1.68
C ALA A 170 -20.27 10.88 -3.03
N ALA A 171 -20.97 11.37 -4.05
CA ALA A 171 -20.28 11.99 -5.17
C ALA A 171 -19.66 13.34 -4.74
N PRO A 172 -18.58 13.81 -5.40
CA PRO A 172 -17.91 15.05 -5.03
C PRO A 172 -18.80 16.29 -5.07
N ASP A 173 -19.81 16.27 -5.92
CA ASP A 173 -20.79 17.33 -6.15
C ASP A 173 -22.12 17.12 -5.39
N GLU A 174 -22.30 15.97 -4.72
CA GLU A 174 -23.44 15.67 -3.84
C GLU A 174 -23.26 16.32 -2.45
N GLY A 175 -24.35 16.46 -1.69
CA GLY A 175 -24.37 17.06 -0.34
C GLY A 175 -23.73 16.15 0.72
N GLU A 176 -24.43 15.95 1.85
CA GLU A 176 -23.97 15.03 2.89
C GLU A 176 -23.88 13.59 2.35
N ALA A 177 -22.84 12.86 2.76
CA ALA A 177 -22.67 11.47 2.37
C ALA A 177 -23.82 10.59 2.86
N ARG A 178 -24.40 9.82 1.93
CA ARG A 178 -25.54 8.93 2.19
C ARG A 178 -25.05 7.64 2.86
N GLU A 179 -25.73 7.21 3.92
CA GLU A 179 -25.50 5.88 4.49
C GLU A 179 -25.94 4.78 3.52
N VAL A 180 -25.02 3.84 3.29
CA VAL A 180 -25.22 2.68 2.40
C VAL A 180 -25.27 1.36 3.17
N ALA A 181 -24.65 1.29 4.36
CA ALA A 181 -24.68 0.10 5.19
C ALA A 181 -24.39 0.42 6.67
N TRP A 182 -24.96 -0.40 7.55
CA TRP A 182 -24.75 -0.32 9.00
C TRP A 182 -24.34 -1.68 9.60
N LEU A 183 -23.18 -1.69 10.27
CA LEU A 183 -22.71 -2.81 11.09
C LEU A 183 -22.79 -2.42 12.58
N PRO A 184 -23.72 -2.98 13.37
CA PRO A 184 -23.75 -2.76 14.81
C PRO A 184 -22.52 -3.39 15.47
N VAL A 185 -21.87 -2.65 16.37
CA VAL A 185 -20.71 -3.12 17.16
C VAL A 185 -20.92 -2.66 18.59
N SER A 186 -21.77 -3.39 19.32
CA SER A 186 -22.18 -3.03 20.69
C SER A 186 -21.08 -3.17 21.72
N ALA A 187 -20.06 -4.00 21.46
CA ALA A 187 -18.91 -4.24 22.33
C ALA A 187 -17.65 -4.54 21.51
N GLY A 188 -16.48 -4.52 22.15
CA GLY A 188 -15.19 -4.79 21.51
C GLY A 188 -14.66 -3.62 20.68
N ILE A 189 -13.47 -3.81 20.14
CA ILE A 189 -12.72 -2.83 19.36
C ILE A 189 -12.93 -3.11 17.87
N VAL A 190 -13.08 -2.06 17.08
CA VAL A 190 -12.95 -2.14 15.62
C VAL A 190 -11.48 -1.95 15.31
N HIS A 191 -10.82 -3.02 14.89
CA HIS A 191 -9.37 -3.03 14.65
C HIS A 191 -9.03 -2.54 13.25
N GLN A 192 -9.89 -2.79 12.27
CA GLN A 192 -9.63 -2.44 10.88
C GLN A 192 -10.93 -2.25 10.10
N ILE A 193 -10.94 -1.26 9.21
CA ILE A 193 -11.96 -1.02 8.19
C ILE A 193 -11.23 -0.81 6.86
N GLU A 194 -11.35 -1.74 5.93
CA GLU A 194 -10.61 -1.73 4.67
C GLU A 194 -11.57 -1.80 3.48
N TYR A 195 -11.46 -0.87 2.54
CA TYR A 195 -12.26 -0.86 1.32
C TYR A 195 -11.48 -1.46 0.14
N LEU A 196 -12.09 -2.40 -0.58
CA LEU A 196 -11.55 -2.95 -1.83
C LEU A 196 -12.42 -2.52 -3.02
N PRO A 197 -12.01 -1.50 -3.80
CA PRO A 197 -12.79 -0.98 -4.93
C PRO A 197 -13.15 -2.03 -5.97
N ALA A 198 -12.21 -2.93 -6.30
CA ALA A 198 -12.44 -4.01 -7.25
C ALA A 198 -13.57 -4.99 -6.84
N ARG A 199 -13.95 -5.01 -5.55
CA ARG A 199 -15.06 -5.80 -5.02
C ARG A 199 -16.30 -4.97 -4.69
N GLY A 200 -16.23 -3.64 -4.74
CA GLY A 200 -17.28 -2.78 -4.20
C GLY A 200 -17.64 -3.11 -2.74
N SER A 201 -16.67 -3.59 -1.95
CA SER A 201 -16.90 -4.14 -0.62
C SER A 201 -15.93 -3.58 0.41
N VAL A 202 -16.44 -3.32 1.61
CA VAL A 202 -15.67 -2.98 2.80
C VAL A 202 -15.56 -4.20 3.71
N PHE A 203 -14.36 -4.49 4.18
CA PHE A 203 -14.07 -5.54 5.12
C PHE A 203 -13.78 -4.94 6.48
N VAL A 204 -14.37 -5.51 7.53
CA VAL A 204 -14.28 -4.98 8.90
C VAL A 204 -13.81 -6.08 9.84
N HIS A 205 -12.71 -5.82 10.54
CA HIS A 205 -12.26 -6.62 11.67
C HIS A 205 -12.72 -5.96 12.96
N VAL A 206 -13.59 -6.65 13.68
CA VAL A 206 -13.98 -6.31 15.05
C VAL A 206 -13.49 -7.41 15.98
N THR A 207 -13.28 -7.10 17.26
CA THR A 207 -12.88 -8.13 18.23
C THR A 207 -13.78 -9.37 18.13
N GLY A 208 -13.17 -10.51 17.82
CA GLY A 208 -13.86 -11.80 17.70
C GLY A 208 -14.51 -12.10 16.34
N ALA A 209 -14.55 -11.18 15.38
CA ALA A 209 -15.23 -11.42 14.11
C ALA A 209 -14.68 -10.63 12.89
N LEU A 210 -14.81 -11.25 11.72
CA LEU A 210 -14.55 -10.66 10.41
C LEU A 210 -15.85 -10.50 9.64
N TRP A 211 -16.08 -9.32 9.08
CA TRP A 211 -17.28 -8.97 8.32
C TRP A 211 -16.93 -8.44 6.94
N GLN A 212 -17.87 -8.61 6.00
CA GLN A 212 -17.87 -7.94 4.71
C GLN A 212 -19.18 -7.18 4.54
N LEU A 213 -19.10 -5.95 4.06
CA LEU A 213 -20.22 -5.09 3.72
C LEU A 213 -20.13 -4.72 2.24
N ASP A 214 -21.19 -5.00 1.48
CA ASP A 214 -21.30 -4.63 0.08
C ASP A 214 -21.88 -3.20 -0.05
N ILE A 215 -21.20 -2.34 -0.80
CA ILE A 215 -21.56 -0.91 -0.91
C ILE A 215 -22.84 -0.72 -1.73
N ALA A 216 -23.02 -1.50 -2.80
CA ALA A 216 -24.12 -1.31 -3.73
C ALA A 216 -25.47 -1.78 -3.13
N SER A 217 -25.47 -2.93 -2.47
CA SER A 217 -26.67 -3.54 -1.88
C SER A 217 -26.87 -3.23 -0.40
N GLY A 218 -25.85 -2.71 0.29
CA GLY A 218 -25.86 -2.52 1.74
C GLY A 218 -25.81 -3.83 2.55
N ARG A 219 -25.63 -4.98 1.88
CA ARG A 219 -25.64 -6.29 2.52
C ARG A 219 -24.40 -6.47 3.39
N LYS A 220 -24.59 -6.81 4.66
CA LYS A 220 -23.54 -7.30 5.57
C LYS A 220 -23.51 -8.83 5.61
N ARG A 221 -22.30 -9.38 5.71
CA ARG A 221 -22.04 -10.82 5.79
C ARG A 221 -20.96 -11.08 6.84
N LEU A 222 -21.29 -11.91 7.83
CA LEU A 222 -20.30 -12.48 8.74
C LEU A 222 -19.44 -13.47 7.95
N LEU A 223 -18.13 -13.27 7.94
CA LEU A 223 -17.16 -14.16 7.29
C LEU A 223 -16.67 -15.24 8.26
N LYS A 224 -16.40 -14.83 9.50
CA LYS A 224 -15.89 -15.68 10.57
C LYS A 224 -16.14 -15.01 11.92
N ASP A 225 -16.46 -15.82 12.93
CA ASP A 225 -16.57 -15.43 14.33
C ASP A 225 -15.66 -16.30 15.22
N ASN A 226 -15.75 -16.09 16.54
CA ASN A 226 -14.97 -16.82 17.54
C ASN A 226 -13.46 -16.70 17.30
N LEU A 227 -13.02 -15.55 16.80
CA LEU A 227 -11.61 -15.23 16.62
C LEU A 227 -10.99 -14.83 17.96
N PRO A 228 -9.73 -15.17 18.21
CA PRO A 228 -9.04 -14.73 19.40
C PRO A 228 -8.82 -13.21 19.36
N SER A 229 -8.69 -12.57 20.52
CA SER A 229 -8.25 -11.18 20.60
C SER A 229 -6.75 -11.06 20.81
N TYR A 230 -6.13 -12.02 21.52
CA TYR A 230 -4.76 -11.96 22.02
C TYR A 230 -4.40 -10.61 22.64
N ASP A 231 -5.33 -10.06 23.44
CA ASP A 231 -5.21 -8.72 24.02
C ASP A 231 -4.92 -7.60 22.99
N GLY A 232 -5.48 -7.73 21.80
CA GLY A 232 -5.27 -6.81 20.68
C GLY A 232 -4.18 -7.23 19.70
N LEU A 233 -3.42 -8.30 19.99
CA LEU A 233 -2.33 -8.81 19.15
C LEU A 233 -2.79 -9.80 18.06
N PHE A 234 -4.08 -9.81 17.71
CA PHE A 234 -4.61 -10.60 16.60
C PHE A 234 -4.71 -9.76 15.32
N TYR A 235 -3.89 -10.10 14.31
CA TYR A 235 -3.75 -9.33 13.07
C TYR A 235 -4.13 -10.13 11.82
N PRO A 236 -5.44 -10.25 11.49
CA PRO A 236 -5.86 -10.88 10.25
C PRO A 236 -5.54 -9.98 9.05
N ARG A 237 -4.85 -10.55 8.06
CA ARG A 237 -4.42 -9.84 6.85
C ARG A 237 -5.33 -10.22 5.68
N LEU A 238 -6.04 -9.24 5.11
CA LEU A 238 -6.84 -9.42 3.90
C LEU A 238 -5.91 -9.58 2.69
N SER A 239 -6.23 -10.48 1.76
CA SER A 239 -5.51 -10.58 0.49
C SER A 239 -5.81 -9.34 -0.38
N PRO A 240 -4.87 -8.87 -1.23
CA PRO A 240 -5.12 -7.70 -2.10
C PRO A 240 -6.35 -7.88 -3.01
N THR A 241 -6.67 -9.13 -3.35
CA THR A 241 -7.86 -9.46 -4.13
C THR A 241 -9.12 -9.56 -3.29
N GLY A 242 -9.05 -9.66 -1.97
CA GLY A 242 -10.18 -9.86 -1.04
C GLY A 242 -10.75 -11.29 -1.01
N ASP A 243 -10.10 -12.26 -1.66
CA ASP A 243 -10.54 -13.66 -1.68
C ASP A 243 -10.23 -14.41 -0.38
N TYR A 244 -9.23 -13.95 0.36
CA TYR A 244 -8.70 -14.64 1.52
C TYR A 244 -8.37 -13.69 2.68
N TYR A 245 -8.42 -14.21 3.90
CA TYR A 245 -7.68 -13.70 5.04
C TYR A 245 -6.57 -14.68 5.40
N ALA A 246 -5.42 -14.17 5.83
CA ALA A 246 -4.36 -14.93 6.50
C ALA A 246 -4.19 -14.45 7.94
N TYR A 247 -4.10 -15.36 8.90
CA TYR A 247 -3.84 -15.03 10.31
C TYR A 247 -3.09 -16.14 11.02
N GLU A 248 -2.54 -15.80 12.19
CA GLU A 248 -1.78 -16.70 13.04
C GLU A 248 -2.64 -17.09 14.25
N LEU A 249 -2.67 -18.38 14.56
CA LEU A 249 -3.27 -18.93 15.78
C LEU A 249 -2.16 -19.49 16.68
N TRP A 250 -2.37 -19.42 17.99
CA TRP A 250 -1.34 -19.72 19.00
C TRP A 250 -1.76 -20.82 19.97
N GLU A 251 -3.02 -21.23 19.94
CA GLU A 251 -3.52 -22.31 20.80
C GLU A 251 -2.71 -23.59 20.56
N PRO A 252 -2.35 -24.36 21.61
CA PRO A 252 -1.42 -25.49 21.48
C PRO A 252 -1.79 -26.52 20.40
N ASP A 253 -3.08 -26.75 20.17
CA ASP A 253 -3.62 -27.69 19.18
C ASP A 253 -3.88 -27.05 17.80
N LYS A 254 -3.84 -25.72 17.71
CA LYS A 254 -4.14 -24.96 16.49
C LYS A 254 -2.98 -24.09 16.03
N ARG A 255 -1.81 -24.11 16.67
CA ARG A 255 -0.72 -23.20 16.35
C ARG A 255 -0.35 -23.22 14.85
N GLY A 256 -0.29 -22.06 14.23
CA GLY A 256 0.17 -21.90 12.85
C GLY A 256 -0.57 -20.83 12.05
N ILE A 257 -0.32 -20.81 10.75
CA ILE A 257 -0.95 -19.87 9.82
C ILE A 257 -2.22 -20.48 9.24
N TYR A 258 -3.32 -19.73 9.29
CA TYR A 258 -4.63 -20.10 8.77
C TYR A 258 -5.02 -19.20 7.61
N ILE A 259 -5.69 -19.81 6.64
CA ILE A 259 -6.29 -19.15 5.50
C ILE A 259 -7.80 -19.33 5.54
N LEU A 260 -8.51 -18.22 5.61
CA LEU A 260 -9.96 -18.14 5.53
C LEU A 260 -10.35 -17.66 4.14
N ARG A 261 -11.12 -18.48 3.40
CA ARG A 261 -11.71 -18.07 2.12
C ARG A 261 -12.94 -17.20 2.37
N THR A 262 -12.92 -15.96 1.88
CA THR A 262 -14.00 -14.99 2.14
C THR A 262 -15.31 -15.37 1.46
N SER A 263 -15.27 -16.10 0.33
CA SER A 263 -16.49 -16.44 -0.42
C SER A 263 -17.46 -17.35 0.35
N ASN A 264 -16.95 -18.24 1.21
CA ASN A 264 -17.76 -19.24 1.91
C ASN A 264 -17.39 -19.45 3.39
N GLY A 265 -16.46 -18.67 3.94
CA GLY A 265 -16.03 -18.77 5.34
C GLY A 265 -15.23 -20.05 5.65
N ARG A 266 -14.81 -20.82 4.64
CA ARG A 266 -14.01 -22.03 4.88
C ARG A 266 -12.60 -21.64 5.29
N GLU A 267 -12.20 -22.16 6.44
CA GLU A 267 -10.88 -21.97 7.04
C GLU A 267 -10.03 -23.25 6.89
N ARG A 268 -8.72 -23.08 6.76
CA ARG A 268 -7.73 -24.16 6.75
C ARG A 268 -6.39 -23.69 7.30
N ALA A 269 -5.63 -24.60 7.91
CA ALA A 269 -4.22 -24.35 8.23
C ALA A 269 -3.34 -24.49 6.96
N LEU A 270 -2.25 -23.72 6.87
CA LEU A 270 -1.19 -23.93 5.90
C LEU A 270 -0.19 -24.97 6.40
N PRO A 271 0.23 -25.92 5.55
CA PRO A 271 1.32 -26.85 5.88
C PRO A 271 2.68 -26.11 5.87
N PRO A 272 3.73 -26.63 6.54
CA PRO A 272 3.82 -27.94 7.18
C PRO A 272 3.05 -28.04 8.51
N LYS A 273 2.65 -29.27 8.88
CA LYS A 273 2.07 -29.59 10.19
C LYS A 273 3.18 -30.04 11.16
N GLY A 274 3.15 -29.59 12.40
CA GLY A 274 3.99 -30.12 13.48
C GLY A 274 5.21 -29.28 13.82
N ALA A 275 6.42 -29.77 13.50
CA ALA A 275 7.70 -29.36 14.10
C ALA A 275 8.23 -27.98 13.68
N THR A 276 7.38 -27.06 13.22
CA THR A 276 7.79 -25.69 12.87
C THR A 276 6.85 -24.68 13.48
N TRP A 277 7.38 -23.49 13.76
CA TRP A 277 6.62 -22.29 14.02
C TRP A 277 6.63 -21.45 12.74
N ASN A 278 5.46 -21.26 12.15
CA ASN A 278 5.28 -20.47 10.92
C ASN A 278 4.64 -19.13 11.28
N PHE A 279 5.21 -18.02 10.80
CA PHE A 279 4.79 -16.68 11.25
C PHE A 279 4.99 -15.59 10.18
N TYR A 280 4.36 -14.42 10.40
CA TYR A 280 4.30 -13.28 9.48
C TYR A 280 3.93 -13.61 8.01
N PRO A 281 2.77 -14.22 7.73
CA PRO A 281 2.28 -14.38 6.36
C PRO A 281 2.10 -13.04 5.63
N GLN A 282 2.59 -12.93 4.41
CA GLN A 282 2.37 -11.81 3.50
C GLN A 282 1.92 -12.30 2.12
N PHE A 283 0.79 -11.79 1.64
CA PHE A 283 0.32 -12.07 0.28
C PHE A 283 1.22 -11.41 -0.75
N SER A 284 1.40 -12.07 -1.90
CA SER A 284 1.92 -11.41 -3.10
C SER A 284 0.97 -10.28 -3.53
N PRO A 285 1.44 -9.24 -4.24
CA PRO A 285 0.60 -8.11 -4.65
C PRO A 285 -0.65 -8.48 -5.47
N ASN A 286 -0.60 -9.59 -6.20
CA ASN A 286 -1.72 -10.14 -6.96
C ASN A 286 -2.58 -11.17 -6.17
N GLY A 287 -2.23 -11.45 -4.91
CA GLY A 287 -2.91 -12.39 -4.02
C GLY A 287 -2.77 -13.88 -4.37
N SER A 288 -2.00 -14.25 -5.41
CA SER A 288 -1.89 -15.65 -5.86
C SER A 288 -0.95 -16.50 -5.00
N HIS A 289 -0.10 -15.87 -4.19
CA HIS A 289 0.87 -16.52 -3.31
C HIS A 289 0.88 -15.89 -1.91
N LEU A 290 1.44 -16.63 -0.97
CA LEU A 290 1.69 -16.21 0.40
C LEU A 290 3.12 -16.64 0.78
N ALA A 291 3.94 -15.68 1.19
CA ALA A 291 5.25 -15.93 1.79
C ALA A 291 5.16 -15.83 3.31
N TYR A 292 5.90 -16.66 4.03
CA TYR A 292 5.95 -16.65 5.49
C TYR A 292 7.27 -17.23 6.00
N TYR A 293 7.65 -16.87 7.23
CA TYR A 293 8.83 -17.43 7.88
C TYR A 293 8.56 -18.82 8.44
N VAL A 294 9.57 -19.67 8.41
CA VAL A 294 9.53 -21.01 9.00
C VAL A 294 10.70 -21.17 9.96
N ALA A 295 10.38 -21.34 11.25
CA ALA A 295 11.35 -21.65 12.29
C ALA A 295 11.22 -23.12 12.71
N PRO A 296 12.26 -23.96 12.48
CA PRO A 296 12.22 -25.36 12.90
C PRO A 296 12.27 -25.50 14.42
N LEU A 297 11.70 -26.60 14.93
CA LEU A 297 11.87 -27.06 16.30
C LEU A 297 13.34 -27.42 16.54
N GLN A 298 13.92 -26.92 17.63
CA GLN A 298 15.29 -27.27 18.00
C GLN A 298 15.39 -28.73 18.46
N PRO A 299 16.51 -29.43 18.21
CA PRO A 299 16.68 -30.82 18.61
C PRO A 299 16.43 -31.06 20.11
N GLY A 300 15.65 -32.10 20.43
CA GLY A 300 15.36 -32.50 21.82
C GLY A 300 14.36 -31.61 22.56
N ARG A 301 13.77 -30.60 21.89
CA ARG A 301 12.76 -29.73 22.50
C ARG A 301 11.33 -30.26 22.34
N SER A 302 10.44 -29.79 23.21
CA SER A 302 9.05 -30.25 23.28
C SER A 302 8.11 -29.59 22.26
N GLY A 303 8.48 -28.42 21.74
CA GLY A 303 7.62 -27.57 20.90
C GLY A 303 6.54 -26.83 21.67
N ARG A 304 6.57 -26.90 23.01
CA ARG A 304 5.54 -26.27 23.85
C ARG A 304 5.77 -24.77 23.98
N TYR A 305 7.03 -24.35 24.09
CA TYR A 305 7.41 -22.97 24.37
C TYR A 305 8.03 -22.29 23.14
N ALA A 306 7.99 -20.95 23.09
CA ALA A 306 8.59 -20.19 22.00
C ALA A 306 10.10 -20.46 21.84
N GLY A 307 10.83 -20.55 22.96
CA GLY A 307 12.25 -20.90 22.97
C GLY A 307 12.57 -22.34 22.56
N ASP A 308 11.57 -23.18 22.28
CA ASP A 308 11.80 -24.50 21.70
C ASP A 308 12.10 -24.43 20.19
N TYR A 309 11.80 -23.31 19.55
CA TYR A 309 11.95 -23.11 18.10
C TYR A 309 13.15 -22.21 17.78
N ASP A 310 13.66 -22.31 16.57
CA ASP A 310 14.78 -21.52 16.06
C ASP A 310 14.35 -20.10 15.64
N ILE A 311 13.69 -19.40 16.56
CA ILE A 311 13.23 -18.00 16.42
C ILE A 311 14.16 -17.04 17.14
N ILE A 312 14.07 -15.76 16.78
CA ILE A 312 14.57 -14.67 17.61
C ILE A 312 13.37 -14.08 18.37
N PRO A 313 13.27 -14.25 19.70
CA PRO A 313 12.17 -13.67 20.46
C PRO A 313 12.36 -12.15 20.62
N VAL A 314 11.28 -11.39 20.43
CA VAL A 314 11.12 -9.98 20.80
C VAL A 314 9.83 -9.82 21.61
N GLU A 315 9.50 -8.58 22.03
CA GLU A 315 8.39 -8.28 22.96
C GLU A 315 7.05 -8.95 22.57
N ASP A 316 6.59 -8.75 21.33
CA ASP A 316 5.27 -9.20 20.87
C ASP A 316 5.28 -10.49 20.03
N GLY A 317 6.41 -11.20 19.96
CA GLY A 317 6.53 -12.43 19.16
C GLY A 317 7.92 -12.65 18.56
N PRO A 318 8.04 -13.50 17.51
CA PRO A 318 9.31 -13.67 16.81
C PRO A 318 9.65 -12.39 16.02
N ALA A 319 10.93 -12.01 15.96
CA ALA A 319 11.39 -11.04 14.96
C ALA A 319 11.22 -11.62 13.53
N PRO A 320 11.10 -10.80 12.46
CA PRO A 320 10.95 -11.25 11.08
C PRO A 320 12.26 -11.82 10.50
N VAL A 321 12.78 -12.84 11.19
CA VAL A 321 14.05 -13.52 10.96
C VAL A 321 13.87 -15.00 11.25
N ALA A 322 14.19 -15.86 10.28
CA ALA A 322 14.09 -17.32 10.47
C ALA A 322 15.09 -18.08 9.60
N ALA A 323 15.24 -19.38 9.87
CA ALA A 323 16.08 -20.27 9.07
C ALA A 323 15.58 -20.43 7.63
N GLN A 324 14.28 -20.22 7.39
CA GLN A 324 13.70 -20.38 6.06
C GLN A 324 12.56 -19.38 5.81
N VAL A 325 12.30 -19.14 4.52
CA VAL A 325 11.08 -18.51 4.03
C VAL A 325 10.37 -19.50 3.11
N ALA A 326 9.10 -19.77 3.36
CA ALA A 326 8.29 -20.63 2.51
C ALA A 326 7.33 -19.79 1.67
N ILE A 327 7.05 -20.27 0.46
CA ILE A 327 6.03 -19.72 -0.44
C ILE A 327 5.01 -20.81 -0.67
N ALA A 328 3.73 -20.47 -0.48
CA ALA A 328 2.61 -21.34 -0.80
C ALA A 328 1.55 -20.55 -1.58
N THR A 329 0.65 -21.26 -2.24
CA THR A 329 -0.61 -20.67 -2.69
C THR A 329 -1.57 -20.51 -1.49
N PRO A 330 -2.61 -19.65 -1.57
CA PRO A 330 -3.63 -19.55 -0.51
C PRO A 330 -4.40 -20.85 -0.27
N ASP A 331 -4.53 -21.73 -1.27
CA ASP A 331 -5.00 -23.10 -1.11
C ASP A 331 -3.89 -24.07 -0.65
N GLY A 332 -2.83 -23.52 -0.05
CA GLY A 332 -1.71 -24.18 0.63
C GLY A 332 -1.03 -25.28 -0.14
N GLN A 333 -0.97 -25.17 -1.46
CA GLN A 333 0.00 -25.90 -2.25
C GLN A 333 1.37 -25.26 -1.99
N LYS A 334 2.37 -26.08 -1.66
CA LYS A 334 3.75 -25.62 -1.52
C LYS A 334 4.27 -25.17 -2.90
N VAL A 335 4.85 -23.98 -2.95
CA VAL A 335 5.46 -23.41 -4.16
C VAL A 335 6.98 -23.48 -4.05
N ALA A 336 7.56 -22.91 -2.99
CA ALA A 336 9.00 -22.91 -2.77
C ALA A 336 9.33 -22.91 -1.27
N GLU A 337 10.55 -23.34 -0.94
CA GLU A 337 11.14 -23.22 0.40
C GLU A 337 12.56 -22.70 0.21
N LEU A 338 12.83 -21.55 0.81
CA LEU A 338 14.02 -20.74 0.56
C LEU A 338 14.93 -20.83 1.77
N THR A 339 16.18 -21.26 1.54
CA THR A 339 17.22 -21.35 2.57
C THR A 339 18.54 -20.84 2.02
N VAL A 340 19.32 -20.16 2.85
CA VAL A 340 20.70 -19.76 2.54
C VAL A 340 21.62 -20.50 3.52
N PRO A 341 22.52 -21.39 3.05
CA PRO A 341 23.36 -22.18 3.94
C PRO A 341 24.15 -21.33 4.95
N GLY A 342 24.00 -21.63 6.23
CA GLY A 342 24.71 -20.95 7.32
C GLY A 342 24.20 -19.54 7.64
N ALA A 343 23.01 -19.16 7.16
CA ALA A 343 22.40 -17.86 7.41
C ALA A 343 20.91 -17.97 7.74
N LYS A 344 20.41 -17.04 8.56
CA LYS A 344 18.97 -16.74 8.68
C LYS A 344 18.56 -15.71 7.63
N LEU A 345 17.31 -15.77 7.21
CA LEU A 345 16.67 -14.88 6.24
C LEU A 345 15.82 -13.86 6.98
N ALA A 346 15.84 -12.60 6.53
CA ALA A 346 15.16 -11.50 7.20
C ALA A 346 14.52 -10.50 6.25
N ASN A 347 13.48 -9.83 6.75
CA ASN A 347 12.78 -8.70 6.13
C ASN A 347 12.47 -8.91 4.65
N PHE A 348 11.81 -10.03 4.32
CA PHE A 348 11.49 -10.32 2.93
C PHE A 348 10.43 -9.35 2.40
N ARG A 349 10.45 -9.13 1.08
CA ARG A 349 9.45 -8.35 0.36
C ARG A 349 9.17 -8.94 -1.00
N TRP A 350 7.89 -8.92 -1.39
CA TRP A 350 7.46 -9.25 -2.74
C TRP A 350 7.80 -8.12 -3.73
N ALA A 351 8.27 -8.50 -4.92
CA ALA A 351 8.28 -7.61 -6.06
C ALA A 351 6.85 -7.29 -6.50
N ALA A 352 6.66 -6.13 -7.14
CA ALA A 352 5.34 -5.69 -7.62
C ALA A 352 4.70 -6.70 -8.61
N ASP A 353 5.53 -7.52 -9.29
CA ASP A 353 5.05 -8.55 -10.21
C ASP A 353 4.49 -9.80 -9.51
N GLY A 354 4.67 -9.93 -8.19
CA GLY A 354 4.22 -11.08 -7.40
C GLY A 354 4.91 -12.40 -7.70
N ARG A 355 6.04 -12.38 -8.42
CA ARG A 355 6.80 -13.59 -8.80
C ARG A 355 8.21 -13.63 -8.21
N HIS A 356 8.70 -12.49 -7.75
CA HIS A 356 10.00 -12.40 -7.09
C HIS A 356 9.86 -12.01 -5.62
N LEU A 357 10.75 -12.53 -4.79
CA LEU A 357 10.85 -12.21 -3.38
C LEU A 357 12.31 -11.85 -3.06
N ALA A 358 12.57 -10.69 -2.47
CA ALA A 358 13.92 -10.36 -2.02
C ALA A 358 13.99 -10.29 -0.49
N PHE A 359 15.15 -10.61 0.06
CA PHE A 359 15.38 -10.68 1.51
C PHE A 359 16.86 -10.50 1.83
N ALA A 360 17.15 -10.09 3.07
CA ALA A 360 18.49 -10.10 3.62
C ALA A 360 18.83 -11.51 4.14
N ALA A 361 20.09 -11.90 4.08
CA ALA A 361 20.60 -13.13 4.68
C ALA A 361 21.86 -12.84 5.50
N GLY A 362 21.93 -13.40 6.70
CA GLY A 362 23.06 -13.19 7.60
C GLY A 362 23.13 -14.14 8.78
N LYS A 363 24.17 -13.98 9.59
CA LYS A 363 24.38 -14.76 10.81
C LYS A 363 23.77 -14.03 11.99
N VAL A 364 23.22 -14.81 12.92
CA VAL A 364 22.81 -14.34 14.23
C VAL A 364 23.79 -14.89 15.24
N LYS A 365 24.37 -14.00 16.03
CA LYS A 365 25.36 -14.30 17.07
C LYS A 365 24.70 -14.15 18.44
N ASN A 366 25.24 -14.88 19.42
CA ASN A 366 24.84 -14.84 20.82
C ASN A 366 23.35 -15.11 21.04
N GLU A 367 22.88 -16.30 20.65
CA GLU A 367 21.52 -16.77 20.96
C GLU A 367 21.32 -17.10 22.46
N GLN A 368 22.34 -16.91 23.30
CA GLN A 368 22.47 -17.53 24.62
C GLN A 368 22.81 -16.47 25.69
N GLY A 369 21.78 -15.79 26.17
CA GLY A 369 21.84 -14.92 27.35
C GLY A 369 20.46 -14.34 27.66
N ALA A 370 19.92 -14.59 28.85
CA ALA A 370 18.67 -13.96 29.26
C ALA A 370 18.88 -12.44 29.40
N GLY A 371 18.26 -11.65 28.52
CA GLY A 371 18.27 -10.17 28.57
C GLY A 371 19.19 -9.46 27.58
N GLU A 372 20.01 -10.18 26.79
CA GLU A 372 20.81 -9.57 25.72
C GLU A 372 20.11 -9.70 24.37
N LEU A 373 20.11 -8.60 23.61
CA LEU A 373 19.54 -8.58 22.26
C LEU A 373 20.46 -9.30 21.28
N PRO A 374 19.93 -10.16 20.40
CA PRO A 374 20.76 -10.90 19.47
C PRO A 374 21.47 -9.94 18.51
N VAL A 375 22.74 -10.24 18.30
CA VAL A 375 23.58 -9.50 17.38
C VAL A 375 23.45 -10.13 16.01
N VAL A 376 23.04 -9.34 15.03
CA VAL A 376 22.89 -9.77 13.65
C VAL A 376 24.06 -9.24 12.82
N ALA A 377 24.56 -10.08 11.93
CA ALA A 377 25.54 -9.73 10.92
C ALA A 377 24.96 -10.06 9.55
N TRP A 378 24.32 -9.08 8.90
CA TRP A 378 23.71 -9.26 7.58
C TRP A 378 24.78 -9.28 6.50
N GLN A 379 24.87 -10.39 5.77
CA GLN A 379 25.99 -10.66 4.88
C GLN A 379 25.66 -10.39 3.42
N SER A 380 24.39 -10.49 3.03
CA SER A 380 24.00 -10.44 1.62
C SER A 380 22.52 -10.11 1.41
N ILE A 381 22.19 -9.67 0.21
CA ILE A 381 20.81 -9.54 -0.29
C ILE A 381 20.60 -10.59 -1.38
N TRP A 382 19.46 -11.26 -1.33
CA TRP A 382 19.07 -12.30 -2.27
C TRP A 382 17.72 -11.99 -2.90
N VAL A 383 17.52 -12.51 -4.11
CA VAL A 383 16.23 -12.55 -4.80
C VAL A 383 15.92 -14.01 -5.13
N ALA A 384 14.69 -14.43 -4.83
CA ALA A 384 14.13 -15.72 -5.19
C ALA A 384 13.05 -15.56 -6.26
N ASP A 385 12.94 -16.51 -7.19
CA ASP A 385 11.76 -16.69 -8.02
C ASP A 385 10.81 -17.75 -7.44
N LEU A 386 9.62 -17.91 -8.05
CA LEU A 386 8.64 -18.92 -7.63
C LEU A 386 9.10 -20.37 -7.86
N GLY A 387 10.15 -20.60 -8.65
CA GLY A 387 10.79 -21.91 -8.79
C GLY A 387 11.75 -22.24 -7.64
N GLY A 388 11.96 -21.30 -6.72
CA GLY A 388 12.92 -21.43 -5.62
C GLY A 388 14.37 -21.16 -6.03
N LYS A 389 14.60 -20.66 -7.25
CA LYS A 389 15.96 -20.27 -7.68
C LYS A 389 16.38 -19.03 -6.89
N LEU A 390 17.53 -19.12 -6.22
CA LEU A 390 18.13 -18.03 -5.48
C LEU A 390 19.24 -17.34 -6.27
N THR A 391 19.17 -16.02 -6.35
CA THR A 391 20.19 -15.15 -6.95
C THR A 391 20.70 -14.19 -5.89
N LYS A 392 22.00 -14.24 -5.57
CA LYS A 392 22.64 -13.26 -4.69
C LYS A 392 22.88 -11.96 -5.47
N VAL A 393 22.23 -10.87 -5.06
CA VAL A 393 22.32 -9.58 -5.75
C VAL A 393 23.30 -8.61 -5.10
N ALA A 394 23.70 -8.87 -3.86
CA ALA A 394 24.71 -8.09 -3.15
C ALA A 394 25.41 -8.92 -2.07
N ASP A 395 26.72 -8.70 -1.93
CA ASP A 395 27.43 -8.89 -0.66
C ASP A 395 27.38 -7.57 0.10
N LEU A 396 26.99 -7.62 1.37
CA LEU A 396 26.92 -6.45 2.23
C LEU A 396 28.27 -6.25 2.93
N PRO A 397 28.74 -5.01 3.08
CA PRO A 397 29.95 -4.73 3.86
C PRO A 397 29.73 -5.22 5.29
N ALA A 398 30.83 -5.61 5.97
CA ALA A 398 30.80 -6.05 7.35
C ALA A 398 29.95 -5.08 8.19
N ASN A 399 28.82 -5.58 8.66
CA ASN A 399 27.86 -4.87 9.45
C ASN A 399 27.47 -5.81 10.59
N GLU A 400 27.52 -5.28 11.80
CA GLU A 400 27.18 -6.02 13.00
C GLU A 400 26.52 -5.03 13.94
N GLY A 401 25.41 -5.44 14.52
CA GLY A 401 24.65 -4.64 15.47
C GLY A 401 23.53 -5.48 16.06
N THR A 402 22.86 -4.94 17.07
CA THR A 402 21.64 -5.59 17.56
C THR A 402 20.58 -5.58 16.45
N ILE A 403 19.58 -6.44 16.58
CA ILE A 403 18.43 -6.45 15.67
C ILE A 403 17.65 -5.11 15.63
N TYR A 404 17.85 -4.24 16.61
CA TYR A 404 17.28 -2.89 16.66
C TYR A 404 18.18 -1.82 16.02
N ASP A 405 19.50 -1.94 16.18
CA ASP A 405 20.46 -0.93 15.70
C ASP A 405 20.85 -1.12 14.23
N LEU A 406 20.70 -2.34 13.72
CA LEU A 406 21.05 -2.73 12.36
C LEU A 406 19.85 -3.35 11.63
N HIS A 407 19.18 -2.52 10.84
CA HIS A 407 17.99 -2.90 10.08
C HIS A 407 18.25 -2.81 8.58
N ILE A 408 17.78 -3.82 7.84
CA ILE A 408 17.75 -3.82 6.38
C ILE A 408 16.30 -3.96 5.94
N GLU A 409 15.84 -3.03 5.12
CA GLU A 409 14.50 -3.07 4.56
C GLU A 409 14.61 -3.13 3.03
N VAL A 410 14.06 -4.17 2.42
CA VAL A 410 13.92 -4.22 0.96
C VAL A 410 12.87 -3.19 0.54
N VAL A 411 13.26 -2.26 -0.33
CA VAL A 411 12.42 -1.15 -0.80
C VAL A 411 11.73 -1.48 -2.12
N HIS A 412 12.51 -1.93 -3.10
CA HIS A 412 11.99 -2.24 -4.43
C HIS A 412 12.84 -3.30 -5.11
N ILE A 413 12.18 -4.14 -5.90
CA ILE A 413 12.81 -5.19 -6.68
C ILE A 413 12.41 -4.93 -8.14
N SER A 414 13.39 -4.85 -9.03
CA SER A 414 13.08 -4.68 -10.45
C SER A 414 12.28 -5.86 -10.99
N PRO A 415 11.42 -5.67 -12.02
CA PRO A 415 10.58 -6.75 -12.56
C PRO A 415 11.35 -7.98 -13.07
N ASP A 416 12.63 -7.83 -13.41
CA ASP A 416 13.53 -8.92 -13.82
C ASP A 416 14.23 -9.62 -12.64
N GLY A 417 14.03 -9.15 -11.40
CA GLY A 417 14.64 -9.68 -10.19
C GLY A 417 16.13 -9.40 -10.04
N LYS A 418 16.73 -8.53 -10.87
CA LYS A 418 18.19 -8.32 -10.90
C LYS A 418 18.69 -7.09 -10.15
N GLN A 419 17.79 -6.18 -9.79
CA GLN A 419 18.11 -4.96 -9.06
C GLN A 419 17.24 -4.86 -7.81
N VAL A 420 17.87 -4.53 -6.70
CA VAL A 420 17.18 -4.35 -5.42
C VAL A 420 17.60 -3.02 -4.81
N TYR A 421 16.64 -2.15 -4.59
CA TYR A 421 16.79 -1.03 -3.68
C TYR A 421 16.51 -1.50 -2.26
N TYR A 422 17.38 -1.16 -1.32
CA TYR A 422 17.19 -1.47 0.09
C TYR A 422 17.65 -0.31 0.97
N LEU A 423 16.95 -0.10 2.08
CA LEU A 423 17.44 0.76 3.14
C LEU A 423 18.38 -0.02 4.05
N LEU A 424 19.46 0.64 4.45
CA LEU A 424 20.35 0.20 5.51
C LEU A 424 20.31 1.24 6.63
N SER A 425 19.85 0.81 7.81
CA SER A 425 19.91 1.59 9.04
C SER A 425 21.11 1.19 9.87
N ARG A 426 21.88 2.19 10.35
CA ARG A 426 22.96 2.00 11.32
C ARG A 426 22.84 3.06 12.39
N GLN A 427 22.67 2.65 13.65
CA GLN A 427 22.54 3.57 14.79
C GLN A 427 21.49 4.68 14.53
N GLY A 428 20.35 4.27 13.97
CA GLY A 428 19.24 5.18 13.64
C GLY A 428 19.39 6.00 12.35
N LYS A 429 20.54 5.98 11.67
CA LYS A 429 20.72 6.66 10.38
C LYS A 429 20.43 5.74 9.22
N PHE A 430 19.55 6.15 8.32
CA PHE A 430 19.18 5.37 7.14
C PHE A 430 19.88 5.90 5.88
N SER A 431 20.25 4.96 5.03
CA SER A 431 20.80 5.20 3.68
C SER A 431 20.11 4.27 2.69
N LEU A 432 19.78 4.77 1.51
CA LEU A 432 19.29 3.98 0.40
C LEU A 432 20.46 3.45 -0.42
N TRP A 433 20.44 2.15 -0.66
CA TRP A 433 21.43 1.44 -1.46
C TRP A 433 20.78 0.74 -2.65
N LEU A 434 21.58 0.56 -3.70
CA LEU A 434 21.23 -0.21 -4.89
C LEU A 434 22.16 -1.41 -5.05
N ALA A 435 21.58 -2.60 -4.94
CA ALA A 435 22.19 -3.88 -5.27
C ALA A 435 21.87 -4.27 -6.71
N ARG A 436 22.88 -4.81 -7.42
CA ARG A 436 22.72 -5.35 -8.78
C ARG A 436 23.54 -6.63 -8.89
N GLU A 437 22.93 -7.67 -9.46
CA GLU A 437 23.60 -8.93 -9.72
C GLU A 437 24.97 -8.72 -10.41
N GLY A 438 26.03 -9.30 -9.82
CA GLY A 438 27.40 -9.22 -10.35
C GLY A 438 28.10 -7.86 -10.16
N ARG A 439 27.54 -6.93 -9.38
CA ARG A 439 28.16 -5.62 -9.10
C ARG A 439 28.24 -5.36 -7.59
N GLN A 440 29.18 -4.51 -7.20
CA GLN A 440 29.24 -4.00 -5.83
C GLN A 440 28.03 -3.08 -5.56
N PRO A 441 27.39 -3.17 -4.37
CA PRO A 441 26.31 -2.26 -4.00
C PRO A 441 26.79 -0.81 -3.94
N VAL A 442 25.92 0.11 -4.34
CA VAL A 442 26.23 1.55 -4.35
C VAL A 442 25.24 2.28 -3.44
N GLU A 443 25.75 3.14 -2.57
CA GLU A 443 24.92 4.08 -1.81
C GLU A 443 24.35 5.12 -2.77
N VAL A 444 23.03 5.22 -2.83
CA VAL A 444 22.30 6.11 -3.74
C VAL A 444 21.92 7.41 -3.06
N ALA A 445 21.55 7.33 -1.78
CA ALA A 445 21.19 8.48 -0.97
C ALA A 445 21.47 8.23 0.52
N SER A 446 22.11 9.18 1.19
CA SER A 446 22.31 9.20 2.64
C SER A 446 21.28 10.10 3.34
N GLY A 447 21.02 9.86 4.63
CA GLY A 447 20.12 10.69 5.44
C GLY A 447 18.65 10.58 5.01
N THR A 448 18.21 9.36 4.68
CA THR A 448 16.83 9.13 4.26
C THR A 448 15.92 8.98 5.47
N SER A 449 14.69 9.48 5.41
CA SER A 449 13.69 9.24 6.45
C SER A 449 13.04 7.86 6.28
N ARG A 450 12.72 7.19 7.39
CA ARG A 450 11.95 5.93 7.39
C ARG A 450 10.45 6.16 7.12
N GLN A 451 9.97 7.40 7.19
CA GLN A 451 8.54 7.72 7.15
C GLN A 451 7.87 7.51 5.77
N ALA A 452 8.63 7.13 4.73
CA ALA A 452 8.13 6.97 3.37
C ALA A 452 7.53 5.57 3.04
N ALA A 453 7.07 4.79 4.02
CA ALA A 453 6.42 3.50 3.78
C ALA A 453 4.88 3.65 3.63
N PRO A 454 4.23 3.07 2.58
CA PRO A 454 4.82 2.35 1.45
C PRO A 454 5.53 3.28 0.45
N TRP A 455 6.70 2.83 0.02
CA TRP A 455 7.57 3.56 -0.90
C TRP A 455 6.85 3.97 -2.19
N ALA A 456 6.98 5.24 -2.54
CA ALA A 456 6.40 5.86 -3.71
C ALA A 456 7.15 5.44 -4.98
N ILE A 457 6.53 4.61 -5.82
CA ILE A 457 7.19 4.02 -7.00
C ILE A 457 6.31 4.23 -8.24
N ALA A 458 6.89 4.84 -9.27
CA ALA A 458 6.25 5.08 -10.57
C ALA A 458 7.08 4.44 -11.69
N GLY A 459 6.71 3.22 -12.10
CA GLY A 459 7.47 2.47 -13.09
C GLY A 459 8.89 2.17 -12.59
N ALA A 460 9.92 2.77 -13.20
CA ALA A 460 11.31 2.61 -12.79
C ALA A 460 11.77 3.66 -11.76
N ASP A 461 10.95 4.68 -11.50
CA ASP A 461 11.29 5.78 -10.60
C ASP A 461 10.87 5.43 -9.17
N LEU A 462 11.79 5.61 -8.24
CA LEU A 462 11.52 5.55 -6.80
C LEU A 462 11.55 6.97 -6.23
N PHE A 463 10.61 7.33 -5.39
CA PHE A 463 10.59 8.59 -4.66
C PHE A 463 10.79 8.35 -3.17
N LEU A 464 11.51 9.25 -2.52
CA LEU A 464 11.84 9.18 -1.10
C LEU A 464 11.96 10.57 -0.47
N ILE A 465 11.89 10.62 0.85
CA ILE A 465 12.10 11.84 1.65
C ILE A 465 13.51 11.79 2.26
N ARG A 466 14.23 12.91 2.19
CA ARG A 466 15.54 13.10 2.86
C ARG A 466 15.54 14.36 3.69
N ASP A 467 16.26 14.29 4.79
CA ASP A 467 16.68 15.46 5.54
C ASP A 467 17.76 16.22 4.73
N VAL A 468 17.53 17.51 4.51
CA VAL A 468 18.51 18.44 3.92
C VAL A 468 18.60 19.70 4.79
N ASP A 469 19.60 20.53 4.54
CA ASP A 469 19.71 21.83 5.22
C ASP A 469 18.46 22.68 4.93
N GLY A 470 17.64 22.91 5.95
CA GLY A 470 16.40 23.69 5.85
C GLY A 470 15.09 22.89 5.90
N GLY A 471 15.12 21.55 6.03
CA GLY A 471 13.94 20.72 6.23
C GLY A 471 14.00 19.37 5.51
N GLU A 472 12.84 18.74 5.32
CA GLU A 472 12.72 17.51 4.54
C GLU A 472 12.39 17.83 3.08
N GLU A 473 12.96 17.07 2.14
CA GLU A 473 12.70 17.22 0.71
C GLU A 473 12.48 15.88 0.02
N VAL A 474 11.66 15.90 -1.03
CA VAL A 474 11.42 14.73 -1.87
C VAL A 474 12.51 14.63 -2.94
N PHE A 475 12.98 13.41 -3.17
CA PHE A 475 13.95 13.05 -4.19
C PHE A 475 13.38 11.98 -5.13
N ARG A 476 13.70 12.09 -6.42
CA ARG A 476 13.47 11.05 -7.42
C ARG A 476 14.76 10.25 -7.61
N VAL A 477 14.66 8.93 -7.59
CA VAL A 477 15.76 8.00 -7.73
C VAL A 477 15.65 7.22 -9.04
N ARG A 478 16.72 7.25 -9.83
CA ARG A 478 16.88 6.54 -11.10
C ARG A 478 18.26 5.89 -11.15
N GLY A 479 18.30 4.57 -11.04
CA GLY A 479 19.56 3.85 -10.91
C GLY A 479 20.36 4.36 -9.71
N THR A 480 21.55 4.90 -9.95
CA THR A 480 22.45 5.42 -8.92
C THR A 480 22.33 6.93 -8.70
N GLN A 481 21.35 7.60 -9.32
CA GLN A 481 21.14 9.03 -9.18
C GLN A 481 19.92 9.31 -8.32
N ALA A 482 20.07 10.21 -7.35
CA ALA A 482 18.99 10.78 -6.56
C ALA A 482 18.92 12.29 -6.82
N THR A 483 17.86 12.74 -7.47
CA THR A 483 17.64 14.15 -7.85
C THR A 483 16.60 14.76 -6.93
N GLN A 484 16.94 15.87 -6.28
CA GLN A 484 15.99 16.62 -5.44
C GLN A 484 14.89 17.21 -6.32
N ILE A 485 13.63 16.95 -5.97
CA ILE A 485 12.47 17.45 -6.71
C ILE A 485 11.88 18.69 -6.02
N THR A 486 11.67 18.67 -4.71
CA THR A 486 11.11 19.81 -3.96
C THR A 486 12.20 20.67 -3.32
N SER A 487 11.91 21.93 -3.00
CA SER A 487 12.83 22.83 -2.28
C SER A 487 12.08 23.83 -1.41
N ASP A 488 10.99 23.38 -0.81
CA ASP A 488 10.02 24.18 -0.04
C ASP A 488 10.08 23.90 1.47
N GLY A 489 11.01 23.06 1.94
CA GLY A 489 11.24 22.76 3.35
C GLY A 489 10.00 22.16 4.06
N GLY A 490 9.97 22.31 5.39
CA GLY A 490 8.94 21.72 6.25
C GLY A 490 9.18 20.23 6.51
N SER A 491 8.33 19.62 7.33
CA SER A 491 8.29 18.16 7.51
C SER A 491 7.37 17.53 6.48
N LYS A 492 7.79 16.42 5.87
CA LYS A 492 7.06 15.76 4.80
C LYS A 492 6.68 14.35 5.22
N SER A 493 5.48 13.95 4.83
CA SER A 493 4.92 12.64 5.17
C SER A 493 3.99 12.13 4.06
N PHE A 494 3.58 10.87 4.18
CA PHE A 494 2.59 10.24 3.27
C PHE A 494 2.95 10.30 1.79
N LEU A 495 4.25 10.28 1.46
CA LEU A 495 4.73 10.29 0.08
C LEU A 495 4.28 9.03 -0.67
N ARG A 496 3.50 9.19 -1.73
CA ARG A 496 2.96 8.10 -2.55
C ARG A 496 2.78 8.46 -4.01
N VAL A 497 2.81 7.44 -4.86
CA VAL A 497 2.43 7.54 -6.27
C VAL A 497 1.01 7.00 -6.44
N GLU A 498 0.13 7.82 -7.01
CA GLU A 498 -1.27 7.48 -7.33
C GLU A 498 -1.52 7.74 -8.83
N GLY A 499 -1.49 6.66 -9.63
CA GLY A 499 -1.54 6.77 -11.08
C GLY A 499 -0.33 7.53 -11.63
N LYS A 500 -0.55 8.74 -12.15
CA LYS A 500 0.51 9.65 -12.63
C LYS A 500 0.86 10.76 -11.63
N ARG A 501 0.23 10.75 -10.46
CA ARG A 501 0.39 11.79 -9.44
C ARG A 501 1.39 11.34 -8.38
N LEU A 502 2.19 12.28 -7.89
CA LEU A 502 2.93 12.12 -6.64
C LEU A 502 2.27 12.99 -5.59
N VAL A 503 1.94 12.38 -4.46
CA VAL A 503 1.19 12.99 -3.37
C VAL A 503 2.03 12.93 -2.11
N TYR A 504 2.03 14.00 -1.32
CA TYR A 504 2.60 14.01 0.03
C TYR A 504 1.91 15.07 0.89
N THR A 505 2.04 14.97 2.21
CA THR A 505 1.73 16.07 3.13
C THR A 505 2.99 16.82 3.50
N ARG A 506 2.87 18.13 3.67
CA ARG A 506 3.91 19.03 4.16
C ARG A 506 3.38 19.79 5.36
N GLU A 507 4.16 19.84 6.43
CA GLU A 507 3.82 20.51 7.68
C GLU A 507 4.88 21.54 8.05
N ASP A 508 4.44 22.75 8.37
CA ASP A 508 5.29 23.82 8.87
C ASP A 508 5.11 23.95 10.39
N TRP A 509 6.19 23.68 11.13
CA TRP A 509 6.21 23.69 12.60
C TRP A 509 6.72 25.02 13.20
N SER A 510 6.93 26.06 12.38
CA SER A 510 7.47 27.34 12.84
C SER A 510 6.38 28.29 13.34
N GLY A 511 6.41 28.63 14.64
CA GLY A 511 5.79 29.87 15.13
C GLY A 511 4.36 29.79 15.68
N GLY A 512 4.01 28.72 16.41
CA GLY A 512 2.82 28.68 17.27
C GLY A 512 1.50 28.28 16.61
N GLY A 513 1.45 28.18 15.28
CA GLY A 513 0.40 27.51 14.50
C GLY A 513 0.96 26.34 13.71
N SER A 514 0.14 25.33 13.43
CA SER A 514 0.49 24.21 12.53
C SER A 514 -0.31 24.36 11.24
N GLU A 515 0.37 24.64 10.12
CA GLU A 515 -0.22 24.53 8.79
C GLU A 515 0.14 23.16 8.20
N SER A 516 -0.86 22.37 7.84
CA SER A 516 -0.69 21.10 7.13
C SER A 516 -1.25 21.21 5.73
N ARG A 517 -0.44 20.80 4.74
CA ARG A 517 -0.74 20.95 3.32
C ARG A 517 -0.63 19.62 2.60
N LEU A 518 -1.69 19.21 1.92
CA LEU A 518 -1.65 18.12 0.95
C LEU A 518 -1.15 18.66 -0.39
N VAL A 519 -0.09 18.08 -0.93
CA VAL A 519 0.51 18.49 -2.20
C VAL A 519 0.33 17.40 -3.24
N VAL A 520 -0.07 17.78 -4.45
CA VAL A 520 -0.24 16.90 -5.59
C VAL A 520 0.61 17.40 -6.75
N LEU A 521 1.57 16.57 -7.17
CA LEU A 521 2.45 16.82 -8.30
C LEU A 521 2.10 15.91 -9.49
N ASP A 522 2.38 16.38 -10.71
CA ASP A 522 2.34 15.56 -11.92
C ASP A 522 3.73 14.95 -12.19
N CYS A 523 3.78 13.63 -12.29
CA CYS A 523 5.00 12.90 -12.65
C CYS A 523 5.06 12.51 -14.13
N ALA A 524 4.07 12.91 -14.94
CA ALA A 524 4.13 12.71 -16.39
C ALA A 524 5.38 13.42 -16.97
N PRO A 525 6.19 12.73 -17.79
CA PRO A 525 7.32 13.33 -18.48
C PRO A 525 6.91 14.36 -19.53
#